data_AF-A0A662B869-F1
#
_entry.id   AF-A0A662B869-F1
#
_cell.length_a   1.000
_cell.length_b   1.000
_cell.length_c   1.000
_cell.angle_alpha   90.00
_cell.angle_beta   90.00
_cell.angle_gamma   90.00
#
_symmetry.space_group_name_H-M   'P 1'
#
loop_
_entity.id
_entity.type
_entity.pdbx_description
1 polymer ?
#
loop_
_entity_poly.entity_id
_entity_poly.type
_entity_poly.pdbx_seq_one_letter_code
_entity_poly.pdbx_strand_id
1 'polypeptide(L)'
;MKNLLIVLILLFSLVATAQKAYKVMEKDVFNGMDARAQADIDNNLDKAREQFLKVLTKESENVMAHFGLSVIYSYDKYTGRDYFEAWTYFKFADENQAQFTEDDKPVLNLYFPKVDKRRRNRPLNKNMDWERNNVEDKLIKFVREENKLVYANKFLEEFPKSRYHANVVHIRNYIEYRTAENTNTVQAFNDFLKKYPDAAQVKVANNKRNAIAYDDAVAKNSLSALKAFVIEYPDAVQVENAKKLMGELAYAEAVKTGKLEMIEQFMIDYPNSTKMPEAKVLKRQLLFDWAKSVNTIEAYNQFVAQYPEGELYIDIFNLKATALGQKVLMDFPMENYQLIKGFDNQNMNDFGGDIALLPNGEILVISNSKKSEEDMHDGWFLRLNSEGKMLQNNILGNKFDDQINKIIVRPNGEVYVGGITNAIADSIPGQAWLFKMDSDGKNLYNRKLEGREVKSFDVYTDEKVIICGNKYNTEDSVMKPFLIRVNKNGKKLWSRKYTQGGDIYDVSIGNNNIAYVAKGSWYFAIDEFGYLKWDKTVDDSTINLTAVDIANNGTVVFAGLKGSEGYAIGCDEDGNKKWETTFDSKNLLT
;
A
#
# COMPACT_ATOMS: atom_id res chain seq x y z
N MET A 1 -94.45 6.34 -45.85
CA MET A 1 -95.92 6.37 -45.73
C MET A 1 -96.30 7.01 -44.39
N LYS A 2 -97.00 8.15 -44.47
CA LYS A 2 -97.95 8.76 -43.52
C LYS A 2 -97.61 8.96 -42.02
N ASN A 3 -97.62 10.25 -41.67
CA ASN A 3 -98.07 10.85 -40.42
C ASN A 3 -99.43 10.31 -39.91
N LEU A 4 -99.59 10.25 -38.58
CA LEU A 4 -100.84 10.45 -37.81
C LEU A 4 -100.40 10.76 -36.35
N LEU A 5 -100.45 11.98 -35.81
CA LEU A 5 -101.56 12.88 -35.45
C LEU A 5 -102.43 12.43 -34.24
N ILE A 6 -102.09 12.98 -33.06
CA ILE A 6 -102.93 13.59 -31.99
C ILE A 6 -103.97 12.71 -31.25
N VAL A 7 -103.93 12.70 -29.90
CA VAL A 7 -104.92 13.32 -28.96
C VAL A 7 -104.68 12.87 -27.52
N LEU A 8 -104.44 13.88 -26.68
CA LEU A 8 -104.61 14.01 -25.23
C LEU A 8 -105.86 13.30 -24.68
N ILE A 9 -105.73 12.44 -23.65
CA ILE A 9 -106.66 12.40 -22.50
C ILE A 9 -105.86 12.19 -21.22
N LEU A 10 -106.26 12.99 -20.24
CA LEU A 10 -105.69 13.31 -18.94
C LEU A 10 -106.19 12.32 -17.86
N LEU A 11 -105.39 12.17 -16.78
CA LEU A 11 -105.77 11.98 -15.37
C LEU A 11 -105.63 10.60 -14.71
N PHE A 12 -104.56 10.55 -13.91
CA PHE A 12 -104.42 10.08 -12.52
C PHE A 12 -104.03 8.63 -12.15
N SER A 13 -103.02 8.61 -11.25
CA SER A 13 -102.53 7.53 -10.38
C SER A 13 -101.57 6.54 -11.08
N LEU A 14 -100.26 6.51 -10.78
CA LEU A 14 -99.58 6.64 -9.50
C LEU A 14 -98.39 7.62 -9.56
N VAL A 15 -98.52 8.79 -8.91
CA VAL A 15 -97.35 9.44 -8.32
C VAL A 15 -97.09 8.72 -7.01
N ALA A 16 -96.36 7.60 -7.07
CA ALA A 16 -95.58 7.21 -5.91
C ALA A 16 -94.56 8.34 -5.74
N THR A 17 -94.80 9.22 -4.76
CA THR A 17 -93.91 10.33 -4.43
C THR A 17 -92.48 9.82 -4.36
N ALA A 18 -91.68 10.08 -5.39
CA ALA A 18 -90.24 9.94 -5.27
C ALA A 18 -89.86 10.90 -4.14
N GLN A 19 -89.32 10.34 -3.06
CA GLN A 19 -88.98 11.13 -1.89
C GLN A 19 -87.88 12.10 -2.33
N LYS A 20 -88.20 13.40 -2.36
CA LYS A 20 -87.27 14.43 -2.81
C LYS A 20 -85.98 14.37 -1.96
N ALA A 21 -84.81 14.36 -2.60
CA ALA A 21 -83.52 14.15 -1.94
C ALA A 21 -83.26 15.11 -0.76
N TYR A 22 -83.63 16.39 -0.88
CA TYR A 22 -83.48 17.35 0.23
C TYR A 22 -84.29 16.95 1.49
N LYS A 23 -85.44 16.27 1.34
CA LYS A 23 -86.25 15.80 2.48
C LYS A 23 -85.58 14.64 3.21
N VAL A 24 -84.86 13.80 2.48
CA VAL A 24 -84.06 12.71 3.07
C VAL A 24 -82.93 13.30 3.91
N MET A 25 -82.28 14.35 3.40
CA MET A 25 -81.24 15.08 4.13
C MET A 25 -81.76 15.72 5.41
N GLU A 26 -82.86 16.49 5.35
CA GLU A 26 -83.45 17.13 6.52
C GLU A 26 -83.92 16.12 7.58
N LYS A 27 -84.57 15.05 7.15
CA LYS A 27 -85.23 14.12 8.06
C LYS A 27 -84.28 13.08 8.60
N ASP A 28 -83.60 12.34 7.73
CA ASP A 28 -82.88 11.14 8.14
C ASP A 28 -81.40 11.47 8.39
N VAL A 29 -80.74 12.27 7.54
CA VAL A 29 -79.32 12.64 7.75
C VAL A 29 -79.13 13.54 8.97
N PHE A 30 -79.90 14.62 9.11
CA PHE A 30 -79.72 15.53 10.26
C PHE A 30 -80.07 14.88 11.60
N ASN A 31 -81.11 14.02 11.64
CA ASN A 31 -81.44 13.23 12.82
C ASN A 31 -80.31 12.27 13.18
N GLY A 32 -79.73 11.59 12.19
CA GLY A 32 -78.55 10.75 12.40
C GLY A 32 -77.36 11.55 12.96
N MET A 33 -77.14 12.75 12.45
CA MET A 33 -76.07 13.63 12.94
C MET A 33 -76.32 14.20 14.36
N ASP A 34 -77.58 14.34 14.79
CA ASP A 34 -77.97 14.82 16.14
C ASP A 34 -78.12 13.69 17.16
N ALA A 35 -78.24 12.45 16.69
CA ALA A 35 -78.34 11.28 17.54
C ALA A 35 -77.08 11.08 18.39
N ARG A 36 -77.30 10.61 19.63
CA ARG A 36 -76.21 10.34 20.58
C ARG A 36 -75.85 8.86 20.66
N ALA A 37 -76.82 7.97 20.55
CA ALA A 37 -76.59 6.53 20.60
C ALA A 37 -76.17 6.01 19.23
N GLN A 38 -75.18 5.12 19.20
CA GLN A 38 -74.62 4.56 17.96
C GLN A 38 -75.68 3.88 17.08
N ALA A 39 -76.58 3.11 17.70
CA ALA A 39 -77.67 2.42 16.99
C ALA A 39 -78.64 3.41 16.32
N ASP A 40 -78.89 4.56 16.94
CA ASP A 40 -79.75 5.59 16.36
C ASP A 40 -79.05 6.33 15.21
N ILE A 41 -77.74 6.57 15.34
CA ILE A 41 -76.92 7.13 14.25
C ILE A 41 -76.99 6.20 13.05
N ASP A 42 -76.65 4.92 13.24
CA ASP A 42 -76.58 3.94 12.15
C ASP A 42 -77.95 3.72 11.51
N ASN A 43 -79.02 3.52 12.29
CA ASN A 43 -80.37 3.31 11.74
C ASN A 43 -80.85 4.51 10.89
N ASN A 44 -80.64 5.74 11.35
CA ASN A 44 -81.02 6.92 10.58
C ASN A 44 -80.18 7.08 9.30
N LEU A 45 -78.87 6.85 9.37
CA LEU A 45 -77.96 7.02 8.23
C LEU A 45 -78.06 5.87 7.22
N ASP A 46 -78.28 4.63 7.66
CA ASP A 46 -78.59 3.48 6.79
C ASP A 46 -79.86 3.75 5.98
N LYS A 47 -80.91 4.18 6.67
CA LYS A 47 -82.19 4.54 6.06
C LYS A 47 -82.04 5.71 5.08
N ALA A 48 -81.25 6.74 5.42
CA ALA A 48 -80.96 7.85 4.52
C ALA A 48 -80.19 7.37 3.28
N ARG A 49 -79.17 6.51 3.46
CA ARG A 49 -78.36 5.93 2.39
C ARG A 49 -79.21 5.13 1.42
N GLU A 50 -80.06 4.22 1.90
CA GLU A 50 -80.96 3.43 1.04
C GLU A 50 -81.90 4.31 0.22
N GLN A 51 -82.43 5.38 0.82
CA GLN A 51 -83.29 6.33 0.14
C GLN A 51 -82.53 7.12 -0.94
N PHE A 52 -81.33 7.61 -0.65
CA PHE A 52 -80.52 8.29 -1.66
C PHE A 52 -80.13 7.37 -2.81
N LEU A 53 -79.70 6.14 -2.51
CA LEU A 53 -79.40 5.15 -3.55
C LEU A 53 -80.64 4.88 -4.41
N LYS A 54 -81.83 4.76 -3.81
CA LYS A 54 -83.10 4.62 -4.54
C LYS A 54 -83.42 5.84 -5.40
N VAL A 55 -83.13 7.06 -4.94
CA VAL A 55 -83.23 8.27 -5.79
C VAL A 55 -82.30 8.14 -7.00
N LEU A 56 -81.04 7.74 -6.77
CA LEU A 56 -80.07 7.57 -7.86
C LEU A 56 -80.45 6.46 -8.86
N THR A 57 -81.24 5.44 -8.48
CA THR A 57 -81.77 4.47 -9.46
C THR A 57 -82.74 5.08 -10.49
N LYS A 58 -83.37 6.21 -10.15
CA LYS A 58 -84.34 6.91 -11.02
C LYS A 58 -83.74 8.17 -11.65
N GLU A 59 -82.90 8.86 -10.90
CA GLU A 59 -82.25 10.12 -11.25
C GLU A 59 -80.75 9.99 -10.91
N SER A 60 -80.00 9.30 -11.76
CA SER A 60 -78.58 8.96 -11.51
C SER A 60 -77.67 10.17 -11.32
N GLU A 61 -78.08 11.33 -11.82
CA GLU A 61 -77.35 12.60 -11.73
C GLU A 61 -77.88 13.53 -10.63
N ASN A 62 -78.76 13.04 -9.74
CA ASN A 62 -79.33 13.88 -8.67
C ASN A 62 -78.24 14.36 -7.70
N VAL A 63 -77.84 15.63 -7.85
CA VAL A 63 -76.69 16.23 -7.14
C VAL A 63 -76.89 16.26 -5.63
N MET A 64 -78.12 16.44 -5.14
CA MET A 64 -78.42 16.41 -3.71
C MET A 64 -78.30 15.00 -3.11
N ALA A 65 -78.66 13.96 -3.86
CA ALA A 65 -78.48 12.58 -3.44
C ALA A 65 -77.00 12.18 -3.39
N HIS A 66 -76.20 12.59 -4.38
CA HIS A 66 -74.73 12.45 -4.35
C HIS A 66 -74.11 13.19 -3.15
N PHE A 67 -74.52 14.45 -2.90
CA PHE A 67 -74.05 15.19 -1.74
C PHE A 67 -74.44 14.50 -0.42
N GLY A 68 -75.69 14.06 -0.28
CA GLY A 68 -76.17 13.36 0.91
C GLY A 68 -75.42 12.05 1.19
N LEU A 69 -75.15 11.25 0.16
CA LEU A 69 -74.33 10.03 0.30
C LEU A 69 -72.90 10.34 0.72
N SER A 70 -72.30 11.40 0.16
CA SER A 70 -70.98 11.87 0.59
C SER A 70 -70.96 12.21 2.09
N VAL A 71 -71.98 12.92 2.58
CA VAL A 71 -72.09 13.28 4.00
C VAL A 71 -72.23 12.04 4.88
N ILE A 72 -73.06 11.07 4.47
CA ILE A 72 -73.26 9.82 5.23
C ILE A 72 -71.95 9.04 5.30
N TYR A 73 -71.32 8.76 4.16
CA TYR A 73 -70.14 7.93 4.10
C TYR A 73 -68.89 8.59 4.73
N SER A 74 -68.84 9.92 4.80
CA SER A 74 -67.77 10.65 5.51
C SER A 74 -68.06 10.91 6.99
N TYR A 75 -69.20 10.47 7.53
CA TYR A 75 -69.54 10.71 8.93
C TYR A 75 -68.76 9.76 9.86
N ASP A 76 -67.82 10.30 10.65
CA ASP A 76 -66.85 9.50 11.42
C ASP A 76 -67.50 8.53 12.43
N LYS A 77 -68.69 8.89 12.94
CA LYS A 77 -69.43 8.05 13.89
C LYS A 77 -70.31 7.01 13.20
N TYR A 78 -70.43 7.01 11.87
CA TYR A 78 -71.22 6.01 11.18
C TYR A 78 -70.42 4.72 11.04
N THR A 79 -71.00 3.58 11.42
CA THR A 79 -70.31 2.28 11.32
C THR A 79 -70.09 1.87 9.86
N GLY A 80 -71.05 2.17 8.98
CA GLY A 80 -70.97 1.92 7.54
C GLY A 80 -70.21 2.98 6.73
N ARG A 81 -69.38 3.81 7.38
CA ARG A 81 -68.58 4.84 6.70
C ARG A 81 -67.64 4.22 5.67
N ASP A 82 -67.46 4.90 4.54
CA ASP A 82 -66.51 4.55 3.50
C ASP A 82 -65.98 5.83 2.88
N TYR A 83 -64.79 6.24 3.28
CA TYR A 83 -64.24 7.52 2.85
C TYR A 83 -63.90 7.57 1.35
N PHE A 84 -63.71 6.42 0.68
CA PHE A 84 -63.50 6.36 -0.76
C PHE A 84 -64.81 6.66 -1.48
N GLU A 85 -65.89 5.97 -1.10
CA GLU A 85 -67.24 6.25 -1.62
C GLU A 85 -67.66 7.69 -1.31
N ALA A 86 -67.39 8.16 -0.09
CA ALA A 86 -67.72 9.53 0.31
C ALA A 86 -67.10 10.58 -0.62
N TRP A 87 -65.83 10.39 -0.99
CA TRP A 87 -65.12 11.29 -1.88
C TRP A 87 -65.58 11.15 -3.34
N THR A 88 -65.88 9.93 -3.80
CA THR A 88 -66.45 9.67 -5.13
C THR A 88 -67.79 10.38 -5.30
N TYR A 89 -68.72 10.20 -4.36
CA TYR A 89 -70.02 10.89 -4.36
C TYR A 89 -69.86 12.41 -4.20
N PHE A 90 -68.92 12.87 -3.37
CA PHE A 90 -68.65 14.31 -3.21
C PHE A 90 -68.21 14.95 -4.52
N LYS A 91 -67.25 14.32 -5.20
CA LYS A 91 -66.66 14.84 -6.43
C LYS A 91 -67.73 15.05 -7.50
N PHE A 92 -68.65 14.09 -7.66
CA PHE A 92 -69.79 14.25 -8.55
C PHE A 92 -70.64 15.47 -8.17
N ALA A 93 -70.98 15.59 -6.88
CA ALA A 93 -71.81 16.69 -6.40
C ALA A 93 -71.14 18.06 -6.58
N ASP A 94 -69.82 18.15 -6.39
CA ASP A 94 -69.08 19.41 -6.48
C ASP A 94 -68.84 19.85 -7.94
N GLU A 95 -68.56 18.89 -8.84
CA GLU A 95 -68.45 19.15 -10.29
C GLU A 95 -69.79 19.61 -10.89
N ASN A 96 -70.92 19.16 -10.31
CA ASN A 96 -72.27 19.48 -10.77
C ASN A 96 -73.03 20.46 -9.85
N GLN A 97 -72.33 21.21 -9.01
CA GLN A 97 -72.95 22.09 -8.00
C GLN A 97 -73.92 23.14 -8.57
N ALA A 98 -73.82 23.47 -9.86
CA ALA A 98 -74.76 24.37 -10.52
C ALA A 98 -76.19 23.79 -10.64
N GLN A 99 -76.34 22.47 -10.48
CA GLN A 99 -77.62 21.77 -10.63
C GLN A 99 -78.40 21.64 -9.31
N PHE A 100 -77.88 22.16 -8.18
CA PHE A 100 -78.66 22.23 -6.94
C PHE A 100 -79.92 23.08 -7.14
N THR A 101 -81.07 22.53 -6.77
CA THR A 101 -82.38 23.18 -6.95
C THR A 101 -82.61 24.26 -5.89
N GLU A 102 -83.61 25.12 -6.10
CA GLU A 102 -84.04 26.09 -5.07
C GLU A 102 -84.52 25.40 -3.77
N ASP A 103 -85.00 24.17 -3.85
CA ASP A 103 -85.40 23.37 -2.68
C ASP A 103 -84.17 22.82 -1.91
N ASP A 104 -83.03 22.58 -2.56
CA ASP A 104 -81.81 22.04 -1.93
C ASP A 104 -81.04 23.11 -1.13
N LYS A 105 -81.04 24.36 -1.64
CA LYS A 105 -80.25 25.47 -1.07
C LYS A 105 -80.55 25.75 0.41
N PRO A 106 -81.82 25.80 0.88
CA PRO A 106 -82.12 25.97 2.31
C PRO A 106 -81.53 24.85 3.17
N VAL A 107 -81.58 23.60 2.71
CA VAL A 107 -81.06 22.44 3.46
C VAL A 107 -79.55 22.47 3.55
N LEU A 108 -78.86 22.81 2.45
CA LEU A 108 -77.40 23.02 2.45
C LEU A 108 -77.00 24.15 3.41
N ASN A 109 -77.77 25.24 3.47
CA ASN A 109 -77.54 26.35 4.42
C ASN A 109 -77.69 25.93 5.89
N LEU A 110 -78.45 24.87 6.18
CA LEU A 110 -78.54 24.26 7.51
C LEU A 110 -77.41 23.25 7.78
N TYR A 111 -77.00 22.48 6.78
CA TYR A 111 -75.95 21.47 6.90
C TYR A 111 -74.61 22.08 7.30
N PHE A 112 -74.08 23.04 6.54
CA PHE A 112 -72.70 23.52 6.77
C PHE A 112 -72.48 24.09 8.19
N PRO A 113 -73.38 24.91 8.76
CA PRO A 113 -73.24 25.37 10.15
C PRO A 113 -73.38 24.26 11.20
N LYS A 114 -74.02 23.13 10.85
CA LYS A 114 -74.17 21.96 11.72
C LYS A 114 -72.86 21.19 11.83
N VAL A 115 -72.09 21.12 10.73
CA VAL A 115 -70.74 20.53 10.73
C VAL A 115 -69.72 21.49 11.33
N ASP A 116 -69.72 22.76 10.91
CA ASP A 116 -68.85 23.80 11.46
C ASP A 116 -69.57 25.14 11.53
N LYS A 117 -69.79 25.64 12.75
CA LYS A 117 -70.52 26.87 13.04
C LYS A 117 -69.98 28.10 12.28
N ARG A 118 -68.70 28.11 11.90
CA ARG A 118 -68.03 29.20 11.14
C ARG A 118 -68.47 29.29 9.68
N ARG A 119 -69.19 28.29 9.18
CA ARG A 119 -69.69 28.20 7.80
C ARG A 119 -71.03 28.88 7.57
N ARG A 120 -71.61 29.49 8.61
CA ARG A 120 -72.85 30.27 8.52
C ARG A 120 -72.69 31.48 7.60
N ASN A 121 -73.75 31.78 6.82
CA ASN A 121 -73.83 32.94 5.92
C ASN A 121 -72.71 33.03 4.86
N ARG A 122 -72.14 31.89 4.45
CA ARG A 122 -71.15 31.82 3.37
C ARG A 122 -71.86 31.48 2.04
N PRO A 123 -71.38 32.00 0.90
CA PRO A 123 -71.81 31.52 -0.42
C PRO A 123 -71.63 30.01 -0.57
N LEU A 124 -72.56 29.34 -1.26
CA LEU A 124 -72.57 27.87 -1.41
C LEU A 124 -71.25 27.35 -2.00
N ASN A 125 -70.74 27.98 -3.06
CA ASN A 125 -69.45 27.59 -3.66
C ASN A 125 -68.30 27.60 -2.63
N LYS A 126 -68.24 28.59 -1.73
CA LYS A 126 -67.22 28.63 -0.68
C LYS A 126 -67.41 27.53 0.37
N ASN A 127 -68.64 27.12 0.63
CA ASN A 127 -68.93 25.98 1.49
C ASN A 127 -68.60 24.65 0.82
N MET A 128 -68.87 24.49 -0.47
CA MET A 128 -68.46 23.34 -1.26
C MET A 128 -66.93 23.23 -1.34
N ASP A 129 -66.20 24.34 -1.58
CA ASP A 129 -64.73 24.38 -1.51
C ASP A 129 -64.21 23.87 -0.14
N TRP A 130 -64.90 24.23 0.95
CA TRP A 130 -64.53 23.79 2.29
C TRP A 130 -64.84 22.31 2.53
N GLU A 131 -66.01 21.85 2.09
CA GLU A 131 -66.42 20.46 2.20
C GLU A 131 -65.51 19.54 1.39
N ARG A 132 -65.06 20.01 0.22
CA ARG A 132 -64.04 19.33 -0.58
C ARG A 132 -62.81 19.01 0.27
N ASN A 133 -62.27 20.02 0.93
CA ASN A 133 -61.12 19.82 1.82
C ASN A 133 -61.48 18.88 2.96
N ASN A 134 -62.65 19.05 3.58
CA ASN A 134 -63.08 18.23 4.72
C ASN A 134 -63.18 16.73 4.38
N VAL A 135 -63.81 16.37 3.25
CA VAL A 135 -63.99 14.97 2.83
C VAL A 135 -62.66 14.36 2.38
N GLU A 136 -61.85 15.11 1.62
CA GLU A 136 -60.53 14.63 1.17
C GLU A 136 -59.57 14.42 2.36
N ASP A 137 -59.58 15.32 3.34
CA ASP A 137 -58.73 15.24 4.54
C ASP A 137 -59.08 14.00 5.38
N LYS A 138 -60.37 13.66 5.49
CA LYS A 138 -60.84 12.44 6.16
C LYS A 138 -60.38 11.18 5.43
N LEU A 139 -60.51 11.14 4.10
CA LEU A 139 -60.01 10.02 3.28
C LEU A 139 -58.51 9.81 3.46
N ILE A 140 -57.72 10.89 3.41
CA ILE A 140 -56.26 10.80 3.59
C ILE A 140 -55.88 10.41 5.01
N LYS A 141 -56.60 10.91 6.02
CA LYS A 141 -56.43 10.47 7.40
C LYS A 141 -56.67 8.96 7.52
N PHE A 142 -57.74 8.46 6.93
CA PHE A 142 -58.04 7.02 6.90
C PHE A 142 -56.93 6.20 6.21
N VAL A 143 -56.50 6.60 5.00
CA VAL A 143 -55.41 5.90 4.27
C VAL A 143 -54.13 5.85 5.11
N ARG A 144 -53.82 6.93 5.83
CA ARG A 144 -52.64 7.02 6.71
C ARG A 144 -52.77 6.15 7.95
N GLU A 145 -53.92 6.18 8.62
CA GLU A 145 -54.13 5.47 9.89
C GLU A 145 -54.28 3.96 9.71
N GLU A 146 -54.96 3.53 8.65
CA GLU A 146 -55.05 2.10 8.32
C GLU A 146 -53.70 1.53 7.87
N ASN A 147 -52.89 2.36 7.20
CA ASN A 147 -51.54 2.01 6.76
C ASN A 147 -51.48 0.68 5.96
N LYS A 148 -52.49 0.43 5.11
CA LYS A 148 -52.58 -0.76 4.25
C LYS A 148 -52.26 -0.43 2.81
N LEU A 149 -51.44 -1.27 2.18
CA LEU A 149 -51.02 -1.11 0.78
C LEU A 149 -52.21 -1.01 -0.19
N VAL A 150 -53.26 -1.80 0.05
CA VAL A 150 -54.48 -1.80 -0.77
C VAL A 150 -55.15 -0.43 -0.81
N TYR A 151 -55.26 0.29 0.31
CA TYR A 151 -55.89 1.61 0.34
C TYR A 151 -55.00 2.69 -0.27
N ALA A 152 -53.68 2.62 -0.03
CA ALA A 152 -52.75 3.55 -0.67
C ALA A 152 -52.77 3.40 -2.21
N ASN A 153 -52.80 2.17 -2.72
CA ASN A 153 -52.89 1.92 -4.16
C ASN A 153 -54.24 2.35 -4.73
N LYS A 154 -55.36 1.98 -4.07
CA LYS A 154 -56.70 2.42 -4.48
C LYS A 154 -56.78 3.95 -4.58
N PHE A 155 -56.23 4.67 -3.60
CA PHE A 155 -56.21 6.14 -3.62
C PHE A 155 -55.43 6.71 -4.80
N LEU A 156 -54.25 6.16 -5.09
CA LEU A 156 -53.41 6.65 -6.19
C LEU A 156 -54.01 6.35 -7.56
N GLU A 157 -54.78 5.26 -7.68
CA GLU A 157 -55.50 4.87 -8.89
C GLU A 157 -56.74 5.74 -9.12
N GLU A 158 -57.60 5.89 -8.12
CA GLU A 158 -58.88 6.60 -8.25
C GLU A 158 -58.72 8.13 -8.23
N PHE A 159 -57.69 8.66 -7.53
CA PHE A 159 -57.49 10.09 -7.30
C PHE A 159 -56.11 10.61 -7.72
N PRO A 160 -55.70 10.43 -8.99
CA PRO A 160 -54.36 10.80 -9.47
C PRO A 160 -54.08 12.31 -9.42
N LYS A 161 -55.12 13.15 -9.35
CA LYS A 161 -55.01 14.62 -9.29
C LYS A 161 -55.19 15.20 -7.88
N SER A 162 -55.27 14.37 -6.85
CA SER A 162 -55.38 14.84 -5.46
C SER A 162 -54.15 15.67 -5.06
N ARG A 163 -54.36 16.73 -4.26
CA ARG A 163 -53.26 17.48 -3.63
C ARG A 163 -52.39 16.61 -2.70
N TYR A 164 -52.92 15.47 -2.27
CA TYR A 164 -52.25 14.52 -1.39
C TYR A 164 -51.58 13.36 -2.12
N HIS A 165 -51.60 13.34 -3.46
CA HIS A 165 -51.02 12.26 -4.26
C HIS A 165 -49.56 11.95 -3.84
N ALA A 166 -48.70 12.96 -3.74
CA ALA A 166 -47.31 12.79 -3.32
C ALA A 166 -47.20 12.19 -1.89
N ASN A 167 -48.06 12.62 -0.97
CA ASN A 167 -48.08 12.08 0.40
C ASN A 167 -48.46 10.60 0.41
N VAL A 168 -49.43 10.19 -0.40
CA VAL A 168 -49.84 8.78 -0.49
C VAL A 168 -48.80 7.93 -1.21
N VAL A 169 -48.10 8.48 -2.22
CA VAL A 169 -46.90 7.84 -2.81
C VAL A 169 -45.85 7.56 -1.73
N HIS A 170 -45.59 8.50 -0.81
CA HIS A 170 -44.67 8.29 0.29
C HIS A 170 -45.16 7.21 1.27
N ILE A 171 -46.45 7.19 1.62
CA ILE A 171 -47.05 6.14 2.46
C ILE A 171 -46.88 4.76 1.82
N ARG A 172 -47.25 4.62 0.54
CA ARG A 172 -47.11 3.37 -0.22
C ARG A 172 -45.65 2.89 -0.24
N ASN A 173 -44.72 3.78 -0.61
CA ASN A 173 -43.30 3.45 -0.69
C ASN A 173 -42.76 3.04 0.69
N TYR A 174 -43.22 3.69 1.76
CA TYR A 174 -42.83 3.32 3.11
C TYR A 174 -43.36 1.93 3.50
N ILE A 175 -44.62 1.60 3.21
CA ILE A 175 -45.19 0.27 3.46
C ILE A 175 -44.39 -0.81 2.72
N GLU A 176 -44.12 -0.60 1.43
CA GLU A 176 -43.36 -1.56 0.60
C GLU A 176 -41.91 -1.70 1.07
N TYR A 177 -41.27 -0.60 1.49
CA TYR A 177 -39.96 -0.67 2.13
C TYR A 177 -39.99 -1.49 3.42
N ARG A 178 -41.01 -1.31 4.27
CA ARG A 178 -41.19 -2.10 5.50
C ARG A 178 -41.39 -3.59 5.20
N THR A 179 -42.06 -3.93 4.11
CA THR A 179 -42.16 -5.33 3.64
C THR A 179 -40.80 -5.89 3.27
N ALA A 180 -39.98 -5.15 2.52
CA ALA A 180 -38.62 -5.56 2.18
C ALA A 180 -37.73 -5.69 3.43
N GLU A 181 -37.86 -4.75 4.37
CA GLU A 181 -37.15 -4.75 5.64
C GLU A 181 -37.51 -5.94 6.53
N ASN A 182 -38.80 -6.30 6.61
CA ASN A 182 -39.22 -7.46 7.38
C ASN A 182 -38.81 -8.78 6.72
N THR A 183 -38.77 -8.84 5.39
CA THR A 183 -38.28 -10.01 4.64
C THR A 183 -36.77 -10.16 4.79
N ASN A 184 -36.04 -9.04 4.83
CA ASN A 184 -34.61 -8.94 5.11
C ASN A 184 -33.71 -9.80 4.20
N THR A 185 -33.96 -9.76 2.89
CA THR A 185 -33.12 -10.45 1.88
C THR A 185 -32.65 -9.49 0.80
N VAL A 186 -31.52 -9.83 0.15
CA VAL A 186 -31.00 -9.07 -1.01
C VAL A 186 -32.08 -8.92 -2.09
N GLN A 187 -32.80 -10.01 -2.40
CA GLN A 187 -33.87 -10.01 -3.41
C GLN A 187 -35.01 -9.06 -3.03
N ALA A 188 -35.48 -9.06 -1.78
CA ALA A 188 -36.58 -8.20 -1.38
C ALA A 188 -36.23 -6.71 -1.48
N PHE A 189 -35.01 -6.33 -1.12
CA PHE A 189 -34.54 -4.95 -1.32
C PHE A 189 -34.34 -4.61 -2.80
N ASN A 190 -33.83 -5.54 -3.62
CA ASN A 190 -33.71 -5.34 -5.07
C ASN A 190 -35.07 -5.12 -5.74
N ASP A 191 -36.09 -5.90 -5.35
CA ASP A 191 -37.46 -5.76 -5.85
C ASP A 191 -38.05 -4.39 -5.48
N PHE A 192 -37.85 -3.96 -4.23
CA PHE A 192 -38.26 -2.63 -3.77
C PHE A 192 -37.57 -1.51 -4.57
N LEU A 193 -36.25 -1.57 -4.72
CA LEU A 193 -35.45 -0.57 -5.43
C LEU A 193 -35.81 -0.50 -6.91
N LYS A 194 -36.11 -1.64 -7.53
CA LYS A 194 -36.55 -1.73 -8.93
C LYS A 194 -37.94 -1.13 -9.11
N LYS A 195 -38.86 -1.42 -8.20
CA LYS A 195 -40.26 -0.96 -8.28
C LYS A 195 -40.42 0.51 -7.89
N TYR A 196 -39.56 1.03 -7.00
CA TYR A 196 -39.65 2.38 -6.44
C TYR A 196 -38.29 3.11 -6.44
N PRO A 197 -37.70 3.38 -7.62
CA PRO A 197 -36.36 3.98 -7.73
C PRO A 197 -36.25 5.41 -7.19
N ASP A 198 -37.38 6.14 -7.09
CA ASP A 198 -37.43 7.52 -6.59
C ASP A 198 -37.90 7.61 -5.12
N ALA A 199 -38.01 6.47 -4.42
CA ALA A 199 -38.44 6.47 -3.03
C ALA A 199 -37.40 7.12 -2.10
N ALA A 200 -37.86 7.85 -1.08
CA ALA A 200 -37.00 8.43 -0.06
C ALA A 200 -36.14 7.38 0.68
N GLN A 201 -36.58 6.12 0.69
CA GLN A 201 -35.91 5.00 1.34
C GLN A 201 -34.78 4.36 0.50
N VAL A 202 -34.58 4.76 -0.76
CA VAL A 202 -33.60 4.13 -1.68
C VAL A 202 -32.20 4.04 -1.07
N LYS A 203 -31.70 5.12 -0.48
CA LYS A 203 -30.36 5.13 0.16
C LYS A 203 -30.28 4.12 1.32
N VAL A 204 -31.30 4.09 2.18
CA VAL A 204 -31.33 3.18 3.33
C VAL A 204 -31.52 1.72 2.89
N ALA A 205 -32.34 1.47 1.87
CA ALA A 205 -32.54 0.15 1.26
C ALA A 205 -31.25 -0.38 0.63
N ASN A 206 -30.53 0.45 -0.14
CA ASN A 206 -29.21 0.11 -0.68
C ASN A 206 -28.23 -0.28 0.42
N ASN A 207 -28.15 0.52 1.50
CA ASN A 207 -27.25 0.23 2.62
C ASN A 207 -27.59 -1.10 3.32
N LYS A 208 -28.88 -1.39 3.55
CA LYS A 208 -29.32 -2.65 4.16
C LYS A 208 -29.05 -3.85 3.25
N ARG A 209 -29.39 -3.75 1.96
CA ARG A 209 -29.07 -4.79 0.96
C ARG A 209 -27.57 -5.09 0.93
N ASN A 210 -26.75 -4.05 0.83
CA ASN A 210 -25.29 -4.19 0.75
C ASN A 210 -24.72 -4.83 2.02
N ALA A 211 -25.27 -4.52 3.20
CA ALA A 211 -24.87 -5.17 4.45
C ALA A 211 -25.17 -6.68 4.43
N ILE A 212 -26.38 -7.08 4.01
CA ILE A 212 -26.75 -8.51 3.91
C ILE A 212 -25.88 -9.23 2.88
N ALA A 213 -25.69 -8.64 1.70
CA ALA A 213 -24.85 -9.22 0.66
C ALA A 213 -23.38 -9.37 1.10
N TYR A 214 -22.87 -8.42 1.89
CA TYR A 214 -21.55 -8.50 2.49
C TYR A 214 -21.46 -9.63 3.51
N ASP A 215 -22.42 -9.73 4.43
CA ASP A 215 -22.45 -10.78 5.45
C ASP A 215 -22.51 -12.17 4.79
N ASP A 216 -23.31 -12.34 3.73
CA ASP A 216 -23.37 -13.57 2.93
C ASP A 216 -22.02 -13.89 2.25
N ALA A 217 -21.31 -12.87 1.74
CA ALA A 217 -20.01 -13.04 1.11
C ALA A 217 -18.93 -13.43 2.14
N VAL A 218 -18.95 -12.83 3.33
CA VAL A 218 -18.05 -13.15 4.45
C VAL A 218 -18.33 -14.57 4.96
N ALA A 219 -19.59 -14.97 5.10
CA ALA A 219 -19.96 -16.30 5.58
C ALA A 219 -19.46 -17.44 4.67
N LYS A 220 -19.33 -17.19 3.36
CA LYS A 220 -18.75 -18.15 2.40
C LYS A 220 -17.23 -18.33 2.56
N ASN A 221 -16.56 -17.38 3.22
CA ASN A 221 -15.13 -17.40 3.51
C ASN A 221 -14.26 -17.73 2.28
N SER A 222 -14.57 -17.11 1.14
CA SER A 222 -13.85 -17.35 -0.11
C SER A 222 -13.52 -16.06 -0.83
N LEU A 223 -12.36 -16.06 -1.51
CA LEU A 223 -11.92 -14.91 -2.28
C LEU A 223 -12.88 -14.59 -3.44
N SER A 224 -13.48 -15.61 -4.06
CA SER A 224 -14.45 -15.43 -5.14
C SER A 224 -15.73 -14.75 -4.67
N ALA A 225 -16.23 -15.07 -3.47
CA ALA A 225 -17.43 -14.46 -2.92
C ALA A 225 -17.21 -12.98 -2.59
N LEU A 226 -16.08 -12.64 -1.96
CA LEU A 226 -15.74 -11.24 -1.65
C LEU A 226 -15.49 -10.42 -2.93
N LYS A 227 -14.81 -11.00 -3.93
CA LYS A 227 -14.63 -10.35 -5.25
C LYS A 227 -15.98 -10.07 -5.91
N ALA A 228 -16.90 -11.03 -5.91
CA ALA A 228 -18.24 -10.84 -6.45
C ALA A 228 -18.98 -9.70 -5.74
N PHE A 229 -18.92 -9.63 -4.41
CA PHE A 229 -19.50 -8.53 -3.63
C PHE A 229 -18.95 -7.16 -4.04
N VAL A 230 -17.62 -7.03 -4.14
CA VAL A 230 -16.98 -5.76 -4.51
C VAL A 230 -17.35 -5.33 -5.93
N ILE A 231 -17.49 -6.28 -6.86
CA ILE A 231 -17.88 -6.01 -8.25
C ILE A 231 -19.35 -5.62 -8.34
N GLU A 232 -20.22 -6.31 -7.61
CA GLU A 232 -21.68 -6.10 -7.67
C GLU A 232 -22.12 -4.86 -6.90
N TYR A 233 -21.41 -4.48 -5.84
CA TYR A 233 -21.74 -3.36 -4.96
C TYR A 233 -20.55 -2.40 -4.75
N PRO A 234 -20.02 -1.76 -5.81
CA PRO A 234 -18.78 -0.97 -5.73
C PRO A 234 -18.86 0.26 -4.81
N ASP A 235 -20.07 0.81 -4.61
CA ASP A 235 -20.30 1.97 -3.73
C ASP A 235 -20.69 1.58 -2.29
N ALA A 236 -20.64 0.28 -1.95
CA ALA A 236 -20.99 -0.17 -0.61
C ALA A 236 -19.95 0.28 0.42
N VAL A 237 -20.41 0.69 1.60
CA VAL A 237 -19.54 1.12 2.71
C VAL A 237 -18.62 -0.01 3.20
N GLN A 238 -18.95 -1.27 2.90
CA GLN A 238 -18.19 -2.45 3.26
C GLN A 238 -17.06 -2.79 2.28
N VAL A 239 -16.95 -2.12 1.13
CA VAL A 239 -15.95 -2.47 0.09
C VAL A 239 -14.52 -2.47 0.63
N GLU A 240 -14.14 -1.49 1.43
CA GLU A 240 -12.79 -1.43 2.00
C GLU A 240 -12.52 -2.57 3.00
N ASN A 241 -13.53 -2.94 3.82
CA ASN A 241 -13.42 -4.11 4.70
C ASN A 241 -13.37 -5.42 3.89
N ALA A 242 -14.14 -5.53 2.80
CA ALA A 242 -14.09 -6.69 1.90
C ALA A 242 -12.71 -6.84 1.27
N LYS A 243 -12.10 -5.76 0.76
CA LYS A 243 -10.73 -5.76 0.21
C LYS A 243 -9.68 -6.17 1.25
N LYS A 244 -9.82 -5.72 2.50
CA LYS A 244 -8.94 -6.15 3.60
C LYS A 244 -9.02 -7.67 3.82
N LEU A 245 -10.24 -8.21 3.93
CA LEU A 245 -10.44 -9.66 4.07
C LEU A 245 -9.95 -10.45 2.86
N MET A 246 -10.13 -9.91 1.64
CA MET A 246 -9.57 -10.51 0.42
C MET A 246 -8.05 -10.65 0.51
N GLY A 247 -7.34 -9.62 0.98
CA GLY A 247 -5.90 -9.67 1.19
C GLY A 247 -5.48 -10.68 2.26
N GLU A 248 -6.25 -10.82 3.34
CA GLU A 248 -5.98 -11.82 4.38
C GLU A 248 -6.17 -13.26 3.88
N LEU A 249 -7.25 -13.51 3.13
CA LEU A 249 -7.52 -14.83 2.54
C LEU A 249 -6.53 -15.20 1.45
N ALA A 250 -6.22 -14.27 0.54
CA ALA A 250 -5.25 -14.50 -0.52
C ALA A 250 -3.86 -14.82 0.04
N TYR A 251 -3.45 -14.14 1.11
CA TYR A 251 -2.21 -14.47 1.83
C TYR A 251 -2.27 -15.88 2.43
N ALA A 252 -3.37 -16.23 3.13
CA ALA A 252 -3.52 -17.55 3.73
C ALA A 252 -3.51 -18.69 2.70
N GLU A 253 -4.11 -18.46 1.52
CA GLU A 253 -4.06 -19.40 0.38
C GLU A 253 -2.63 -19.55 -0.15
N ALA A 254 -1.90 -18.43 -0.34
CA ALA A 254 -0.53 -18.45 -0.82
C ALA A 254 0.42 -19.18 0.14
N VAL A 255 0.32 -18.91 1.45
CA VAL A 255 1.13 -19.57 2.50
C VAL A 255 0.95 -21.08 2.49
N LYS A 256 -0.28 -21.59 2.31
CA LYS A 256 -0.56 -23.04 2.27
C LYS A 256 0.18 -23.78 1.15
N THR A 257 0.54 -23.10 0.08
CA THR A 257 1.27 -23.73 -1.02
C THR A 257 2.74 -23.97 -0.71
N GLY A 258 3.32 -23.19 0.21
CA GLY A 258 4.76 -23.21 0.51
C GLY A 258 5.65 -22.76 -0.64
N LYS A 259 5.09 -22.14 -1.70
CA LYS A 259 5.81 -21.77 -2.92
C LYS A 259 6.13 -20.27 -2.95
N LEU A 260 7.36 -19.94 -3.32
CA LEU A 260 7.83 -18.55 -3.44
C LEU A 260 6.96 -17.76 -4.43
N GLU A 261 6.63 -18.36 -5.58
CA GLU A 261 5.87 -17.74 -6.65
C GLU A 261 4.47 -17.32 -6.19
N MET A 262 3.84 -18.10 -5.32
CA MET A 262 2.51 -17.79 -4.80
C MET A 262 2.52 -16.62 -3.81
N ILE A 263 3.58 -16.50 -3.01
CA ILE A 263 3.78 -15.35 -2.12
C ILE A 263 4.04 -14.09 -2.95
N GLU A 264 4.86 -14.18 -4.01
CA GLU A 264 5.11 -13.07 -4.92
C GLU A 264 3.85 -12.62 -5.66
N GLN A 265 3.04 -13.55 -6.16
CA GLN A 265 1.78 -13.23 -6.81
C GLN A 265 0.82 -12.52 -5.85
N PHE A 266 0.73 -12.98 -4.59
CA PHE A 266 -0.04 -12.28 -3.56
C PHE A 266 0.42 -10.83 -3.37
N MET A 267 1.75 -10.60 -3.30
CA MET A 267 2.30 -9.26 -3.13
C MET A 267 2.02 -8.33 -4.32
N ILE A 268 1.90 -8.89 -5.52
CA ILE A 268 1.53 -8.17 -6.76
C ILE A 268 0.02 -7.85 -6.77
N ASP A 269 -0.81 -8.83 -6.46
CA ASP A 269 -2.27 -8.71 -6.54
C ASP A 269 -2.86 -7.84 -5.40
N TYR A 270 -2.19 -7.81 -4.24
CA TYR A 270 -2.65 -7.11 -3.03
C TYR A 270 -1.55 -6.23 -2.40
N PRO A 271 -1.00 -5.23 -3.12
CA PRO A 271 0.16 -4.46 -2.68
C PRO A 271 -0.09 -3.61 -1.41
N ASN A 272 -1.37 -3.33 -1.12
CA ASN A 272 -1.81 -2.58 0.06
C ASN A 272 -2.39 -3.48 1.17
N SER A 273 -2.19 -4.80 1.10
CA SER A 273 -2.68 -5.72 2.13
C SER A 273 -1.98 -5.48 3.47
N THR A 274 -2.72 -5.70 4.56
CA THR A 274 -2.15 -5.69 5.91
C THR A 274 -1.15 -6.82 6.14
N LYS A 275 -1.13 -7.85 5.26
CA LYS A 275 -0.22 -9.00 5.29
C LYS A 275 1.09 -8.82 4.52
N MET A 276 1.34 -7.61 3.99
CA MET A 276 2.58 -7.32 3.26
C MET A 276 3.85 -7.48 4.10
N PRO A 277 3.92 -7.05 5.38
CA PRO A 277 5.10 -7.30 6.21
C PRO A 277 5.39 -8.78 6.40
N GLU A 278 4.38 -9.59 6.71
CA GLU A 278 4.54 -11.04 6.90
C GLU A 278 4.92 -11.75 5.59
N ALA A 279 4.36 -11.31 4.45
CA ALA A 279 4.72 -11.84 3.13
C ALA A 279 6.18 -11.54 2.77
N LYS A 280 6.71 -10.35 3.09
CA LYS A 280 8.13 -10.02 2.86
C LYS A 280 9.07 -10.91 3.67
N VAL A 281 8.74 -11.18 4.93
CA VAL A 281 9.52 -12.08 5.80
C VAL A 281 9.51 -13.50 5.24
N LEU A 282 8.33 -14.01 4.87
CA LEU A 282 8.19 -15.35 4.32
C LEU A 282 8.88 -15.48 2.95
N LYS A 283 8.75 -14.48 2.07
CA LYS A 283 9.47 -14.43 0.78
C LYS A 283 10.99 -14.60 1.00
N ARG A 284 11.55 -13.84 1.94
CA ARG A 284 12.98 -13.93 2.28
C ARG A 284 13.37 -15.32 2.75
N GLN A 285 12.56 -15.93 3.62
CA GLN A 285 12.81 -17.28 4.12
C GLN A 285 12.74 -18.33 3.00
N LEU A 286 11.71 -18.29 2.16
CA LEU A 286 11.55 -19.22 1.05
C LEU A 286 12.68 -19.07 0.02
N LEU A 287 13.13 -17.85 -0.29
CA LEU A 287 14.27 -17.63 -1.19
C LEU A 287 15.57 -18.16 -0.58
N PHE A 288 15.77 -18.01 0.73
CA PHE A 288 16.91 -18.59 1.44
C PHE A 288 16.91 -20.12 1.36
N ASP A 289 15.79 -20.75 1.69
CA ASP A 289 15.65 -22.20 1.66
C ASP A 289 15.83 -22.76 0.23
N TRP A 290 15.27 -22.06 -0.77
CA TRP A 290 15.48 -22.35 -2.18
C TRP A 290 16.97 -22.28 -2.56
N ALA A 291 17.65 -21.18 -2.22
CA ALA A 291 19.05 -21.00 -2.60
C ALA A 291 19.95 -22.11 -2.01
N LYS A 292 19.70 -22.51 -0.75
CA LYS A 292 20.39 -23.64 -0.12
C LYS A 292 20.06 -24.98 -0.78
N SER A 293 18.82 -25.18 -1.21
CA SER A 293 18.39 -26.43 -1.85
C SER A 293 19.00 -26.59 -3.25
N VAL A 294 19.08 -25.50 -4.02
CA VAL A 294 19.68 -25.49 -5.36
C VAL A 294 21.19 -25.60 -5.28
N ASN A 295 21.81 -24.97 -4.28
CA ASN A 295 23.25 -25.08 -3.99
C ASN A 295 24.15 -24.73 -5.18
N THR A 296 23.84 -23.63 -5.88
CA THR A 296 24.68 -23.10 -6.96
C THR A 296 25.03 -21.64 -6.72
N ILE A 297 26.11 -21.16 -7.35
CA ILE A 297 26.55 -19.77 -7.28
C ILE A 297 25.44 -18.83 -7.79
N GLU A 298 24.71 -19.21 -8.83
CA GLU A 298 23.61 -18.41 -9.39
C GLU A 298 22.47 -18.25 -8.38
N ALA A 299 22.10 -19.32 -7.67
CA ALA A 299 21.05 -19.27 -6.66
C ALA A 299 21.47 -18.40 -5.45
N TYR A 300 22.74 -18.52 -5.03
CA TYR A 300 23.30 -17.66 -4.00
C TYR A 300 23.34 -16.19 -4.43
N ASN A 301 23.74 -15.91 -5.68
CA ASN A 301 23.75 -14.57 -6.26
C ASN A 301 22.37 -13.92 -6.24
N GLN A 302 21.32 -14.67 -6.59
CA GLN A 302 19.95 -14.16 -6.55
C GLN A 302 19.50 -13.78 -5.13
N PHE A 303 19.89 -14.55 -4.11
CA PHE A 303 19.57 -14.23 -2.73
C PHE A 303 20.33 -12.99 -2.23
N VAL A 304 21.66 -12.96 -2.40
CA VAL A 304 22.50 -11.86 -1.87
C VAL A 304 22.18 -10.52 -2.55
N ALA A 305 21.76 -10.53 -3.82
CA ALA A 305 21.34 -9.32 -4.51
C ALA A 305 20.03 -8.74 -3.95
N GLN A 306 19.08 -9.60 -3.54
CA GLN A 306 17.79 -9.16 -2.97
C GLN A 306 17.88 -8.84 -1.47
N TYR A 307 18.78 -9.50 -0.75
CA TYR A 307 18.94 -9.38 0.70
C TYR A 307 20.43 -9.24 1.06
N PRO A 308 21.03 -8.05 0.86
CA PRO A 308 22.48 -7.82 1.03
C PRO A 308 22.93 -7.67 2.49
N GLU A 309 22.08 -7.99 3.46
CA GLU A 309 22.34 -7.78 4.89
C GLU A 309 21.58 -8.79 5.77
N GLY A 310 22.00 -8.91 7.04
CA GLY A 310 21.40 -9.79 8.04
C GLY A 310 22.01 -11.20 8.11
N GLU A 311 21.55 -12.01 9.05
CA GLU A 311 22.13 -13.34 9.32
C GLU A 311 22.01 -14.31 8.14
N LEU A 312 20.86 -14.32 7.46
CA LEU A 312 20.64 -15.17 6.28
C LEU A 312 21.58 -14.80 5.12
N TYR A 313 21.91 -13.50 4.99
CA TYR A 313 22.91 -13.03 4.04
C TYR A 313 24.29 -13.60 4.36
N ILE A 314 24.72 -13.51 5.63
CA ILE A 314 26.02 -14.06 6.07
C ILE A 314 26.10 -15.55 5.75
N ASP A 315 25.04 -16.31 6.00
CA ASP A 315 25.01 -17.75 5.73
C ASP A 315 25.13 -18.06 4.23
N ILE A 316 24.31 -17.42 3.38
CA ILE A 316 24.37 -17.63 1.93
C ILE A 316 25.71 -17.13 1.35
N PHE A 317 26.21 -15.99 1.81
CA PHE A 317 27.50 -15.45 1.40
C PHE A 317 28.64 -16.44 1.69
N ASN A 318 28.62 -17.10 2.86
CA ASN A 318 29.62 -18.11 3.22
C ASN A 318 29.51 -19.41 2.40
N LEU A 319 28.29 -19.83 2.05
CA LEU A 319 28.07 -20.97 1.15
C LEU A 319 28.61 -20.64 -0.25
N LYS A 320 28.29 -19.45 -0.76
CA LYS A 320 28.83 -18.94 -2.01
C LYS A 320 30.35 -18.89 -1.98
N ALA A 321 30.94 -18.37 -0.90
CA ALA A 321 32.39 -18.24 -0.80
C ALA A 321 33.11 -19.60 -0.84
N THR A 322 32.47 -20.61 -0.27
CA THR A 322 32.95 -21.99 -0.34
C THR A 322 32.84 -22.56 -1.75
N ALA A 323 31.71 -22.35 -2.44
CA ALA A 323 31.51 -22.81 -3.81
C ALA A 323 32.49 -22.15 -4.79
N LEU A 324 32.77 -20.85 -4.63
CA LEU A 324 33.79 -20.15 -5.41
C LEU A 324 35.19 -20.70 -5.13
N GLY A 325 35.54 -20.95 -3.86
CA GLY A 325 36.81 -21.54 -3.50
C GLY A 325 37.00 -22.94 -4.11
N GLN A 326 35.94 -23.75 -4.15
CA GLN A 326 35.98 -25.07 -4.81
C GLN A 326 36.25 -24.96 -6.31
N LYS A 327 35.73 -23.92 -6.99
CA LYS A 327 36.03 -23.67 -8.40
C LYS A 327 37.52 -23.40 -8.62
N VAL A 328 38.14 -22.58 -7.75
CA VAL A 328 39.59 -22.33 -7.79
C VAL A 328 40.39 -23.62 -7.58
N LEU A 329 39.97 -24.48 -6.65
CA LEU A 329 40.63 -25.76 -6.40
C LEU A 329 40.57 -26.72 -7.61
N MET A 330 39.54 -26.62 -8.44
CA MET A 330 39.47 -27.40 -9.69
C MET A 330 40.49 -26.93 -10.72
N ASP A 331 40.77 -25.63 -10.77
CA ASP A 331 41.74 -25.02 -11.69
C ASP A 331 43.19 -25.23 -11.19
N PHE A 332 43.39 -25.28 -9.87
CA PHE A 332 44.69 -25.46 -9.21
C PHE A 332 44.68 -26.63 -8.21
N PRO A 333 44.52 -27.89 -8.69
CA PRO A 333 44.55 -29.05 -7.83
C PRO A 333 45.99 -29.34 -7.39
N MET A 334 46.20 -29.62 -6.11
CA MET A 334 47.50 -29.96 -5.49
C MET A 334 48.37 -28.81 -4.94
N GLU A 335 47.79 -27.94 -4.11
CA GLU A 335 48.59 -27.24 -3.10
C GLU A 335 48.11 -27.63 -1.70
N ASN A 336 49.03 -27.66 -0.73
CA ASN A 336 48.70 -27.88 0.70
C ASN A 336 48.05 -26.62 1.29
N TYR A 337 46.94 -26.19 0.72
CA TYR A 337 46.19 -25.02 1.15
C TYR A 337 45.68 -25.23 2.58
N GLN A 338 45.92 -24.25 3.45
CA GLN A 338 45.35 -24.25 4.81
C GLN A 338 43.87 -23.82 4.81
N LEU A 339 43.50 -22.94 3.88
CA LEU A 339 42.15 -22.41 3.72
C LEU A 339 41.94 -22.03 2.25
N ILE A 340 40.77 -22.37 1.69
CA ILE A 340 40.36 -21.93 0.34
C ILE A 340 38.96 -21.34 0.43
N LYS A 341 38.85 -20.06 0.05
CA LYS A 341 37.59 -19.32 -0.09
C LYS A 341 37.72 -18.39 -1.28
N GLY A 342 36.66 -18.28 -2.07
CA GLY A 342 36.54 -17.23 -3.07
C GLY A 342 35.56 -16.17 -2.58
N PHE A 343 35.86 -14.91 -2.80
CA PHE A 343 34.97 -13.81 -2.43
C PHE A 343 34.75 -12.95 -3.65
N ASP A 344 33.50 -12.58 -3.89
CA ASP A 344 33.14 -11.51 -4.80
C ASP A 344 32.05 -10.66 -4.15
N ASN A 345 31.97 -9.41 -4.56
CA ASN A 345 30.85 -8.53 -4.19
C ASN A 345 29.94 -8.34 -5.41
N GLN A 346 28.79 -8.99 -5.41
CA GLN A 346 27.79 -8.94 -6.49
C GLN A 346 28.34 -9.34 -7.87
N ASN A 347 29.28 -10.29 -7.90
CA ASN A 347 29.89 -10.83 -9.13
C ASN A 347 30.67 -9.78 -9.95
N MET A 348 31.09 -8.69 -9.29
CA MET A 348 31.96 -7.67 -9.85
C MET A 348 33.43 -8.10 -9.79
N ASN A 349 34.25 -7.60 -10.71
CA ASN A 349 35.69 -7.82 -10.65
C ASN A 349 36.29 -6.99 -9.51
N ASP A 350 36.91 -7.68 -8.56
CA ASP A 350 37.66 -7.07 -7.48
C ASP A 350 39.16 -7.04 -7.84
N PHE A 351 39.90 -6.04 -7.37
CA PHE A 351 41.34 -5.95 -7.63
C PHE A 351 42.15 -5.42 -6.46
N GLY A 352 43.46 -5.71 -6.49
CA GLY A 352 44.39 -5.35 -5.43
C GLY A 352 44.03 -6.05 -4.13
N GLY A 353 44.51 -5.51 -3.02
CA GLY A 353 44.22 -6.03 -1.69
C GLY A 353 45.42 -6.64 -0.99
N ASP A 354 45.16 -7.07 0.25
CA ASP A 354 46.13 -7.58 1.20
C ASP A 354 45.38 -8.38 2.28
N ILE A 355 46.11 -9.23 3.01
CA ILE A 355 45.56 -10.13 4.02
C ILE A 355 46.39 -10.06 5.30
N ALA A 356 45.74 -10.01 6.45
CA ALA A 356 46.42 -10.02 7.74
C ALA A 356 45.68 -10.87 8.78
N LEU A 357 46.44 -11.35 9.77
CA LEU A 357 45.93 -12.13 10.88
C LEU A 357 45.83 -11.28 12.15
N LEU A 358 44.70 -11.37 12.83
CA LEU A 358 44.54 -10.88 14.20
C LEU A 358 45.18 -11.86 15.20
N PRO A 359 45.61 -11.39 16.39
CA PRO A 359 46.18 -12.26 17.43
C PRO A 359 45.27 -13.40 17.88
N ASN A 360 43.95 -13.27 17.69
CA ASN A 360 42.95 -14.30 17.99
C ASN A 360 42.76 -15.33 16.86
N GLY A 361 43.50 -15.21 15.74
CA GLY A 361 43.40 -16.11 14.58
C GLY A 361 42.36 -15.70 13.53
N GLU A 362 41.62 -14.60 13.74
CA GLU A 362 40.72 -14.06 12.72
C GLU A 362 41.52 -13.47 11.55
N ILE A 363 40.91 -13.53 10.36
CA ILE A 363 41.53 -13.13 9.11
C ILE A 363 40.87 -11.84 8.64
N LEU A 364 41.68 -10.83 8.34
CA LEU A 364 41.25 -9.60 7.70
C LEU A 364 41.66 -9.64 6.23
N VAL A 365 40.69 -9.49 5.33
CA VAL A 365 40.94 -9.40 3.90
C VAL A 365 40.51 -8.02 3.44
N ILE A 366 41.39 -7.33 2.74
CA ILE A 366 41.07 -6.10 2.04
C ILE A 366 41.20 -6.30 0.54
N SER A 367 40.33 -5.64 -0.22
CA SER A 367 40.35 -5.58 -1.67
C SER A 367 39.70 -4.27 -2.13
N ASN A 368 39.55 -4.06 -3.44
CA ASN A 368 38.83 -2.92 -4.00
C ASN A 368 37.72 -3.43 -4.90
N SER A 369 36.50 -2.95 -4.64
CA SER A 369 35.30 -3.47 -5.27
C SER A 369 34.36 -2.33 -5.69
N LYS A 370 33.49 -2.61 -6.65
CA LYS A 370 32.40 -1.71 -7.03
C LYS A 370 31.08 -2.17 -6.45
N LYS A 371 30.17 -1.21 -6.22
CA LYS A 371 28.77 -1.51 -5.87
C LYS A 371 27.92 -1.85 -7.10
N SER A 372 28.26 -1.28 -8.27
CA SER A 372 27.65 -1.56 -9.58
C SER A 372 28.63 -1.20 -10.70
N GLU A 373 28.30 -1.53 -11.96
CA GLU A 373 29.18 -1.22 -13.11
C GLU A 373 29.49 0.28 -13.24
N GLU A 374 28.51 1.14 -12.94
CA GLU A 374 28.60 2.60 -13.02
C GLU A 374 29.29 3.21 -11.80
N ASP A 375 29.45 2.45 -10.71
CA ASP A 375 30.03 2.95 -9.48
C ASP A 375 31.57 3.00 -9.53
N MET A 376 32.08 3.88 -8.68
CA MET A 376 33.48 4.00 -8.30
C MET A 376 33.91 2.82 -7.43
N HIS A 377 35.20 2.53 -7.42
CA HIS A 377 35.79 1.53 -6.55
C HIS A 377 35.92 2.07 -5.13
N ASP A 378 35.35 1.33 -4.20
CA ASP A 378 35.51 1.53 -2.78
C ASP A 378 36.35 0.38 -2.19
N GLY A 379 36.95 0.63 -1.02
CA GLY A 379 37.74 -0.34 -0.30
C GLY A 379 36.82 -1.40 0.29
N TRP A 380 37.00 -2.65 -0.10
CA TRP A 380 36.22 -3.77 0.41
C TRP A 380 36.95 -4.45 1.56
N PHE A 381 36.32 -4.48 2.73
CA PHE A 381 36.88 -5.04 3.95
C PHE A 381 36.04 -6.24 4.42
N LEU A 382 36.69 -7.38 4.57
CA LEU A 382 36.10 -8.61 5.13
C LEU A 382 36.83 -9.00 6.41
N ARG A 383 36.06 -9.35 7.44
CA ARG A 383 36.57 -10.02 8.64
C ARG A 383 36.06 -11.44 8.64
N LEU A 384 36.95 -12.41 8.73
CA LEU A 384 36.65 -13.82 8.77
C LEU A 384 37.12 -14.42 10.10
N ASN A 385 36.48 -15.51 10.53
CA ASN A 385 37.02 -16.31 11.63
C ASN A 385 38.22 -17.16 11.16
N SER A 386 38.83 -17.92 12.08
CA SER A 386 39.98 -18.80 11.81
C SER A 386 39.70 -19.89 10.77
N GLU A 387 38.42 -20.22 10.51
CA GLU A 387 38.00 -21.19 9.50
C GLU A 387 37.60 -20.53 8.16
N GLY A 388 37.80 -19.21 8.03
CA GLY A 388 37.44 -18.44 6.83
C GLY A 388 35.95 -18.22 6.64
N LYS A 389 35.13 -18.37 7.69
CA LYS A 389 33.73 -17.93 7.68
C LYS A 389 33.69 -16.41 7.86
N MET A 390 33.05 -15.70 6.94
CA MET A 390 32.80 -14.27 7.03
C MET A 390 31.94 -13.95 8.25
N LEU A 391 32.44 -12.99 9.05
CA LEU A 391 31.83 -12.38 10.22
C LEU A 391 31.33 -10.96 9.92
N GLN A 392 32.10 -10.20 9.13
CA GLN A 392 31.76 -8.84 8.70
C GLN A 392 32.10 -8.63 7.24
N ASN A 393 31.27 -7.86 6.55
CA ASN A 393 31.45 -7.46 5.16
C ASN A 393 31.09 -5.97 5.02
N ASN A 394 32.12 -5.14 4.82
CA ASN A 394 31.99 -3.69 4.83
C ASN A 394 32.63 -3.09 3.57
N ILE A 395 31.95 -2.10 3.00
CA ILE A 395 32.53 -1.21 1.98
C ILE A 395 32.96 0.08 2.70
N LEU A 396 34.23 0.43 2.55
CA LEU A 396 34.90 1.57 3.13
C LEU A 396 35.22 2.58 2.03
N GLY A 397 34.68 3.79 2.15
CA GLY A 397 34.88 4.83 1.15
C GLY A 397 33.92 5.98 1.33
N ASN A 398 34.10 7.02 0.53
CA ASN A 398 33.26 8.23 0.48
C ASN A 398 32.50 8.26 -0.85
N LYS A 399 32.23 9.46 -1.37
CA LYS A 399 31.49 9.64 -2.64
C LYS A 399 32.31 9.31 -3.89
N PHE A 400 33.63 9.19 -3.75
CA PHE A 400 34.59 9.11 -4.85
C PHE A 400 35.38 7.81 -4.76
N ASP A 401 36.25 7.49 -5.72
CA ASP A 401 37.10 6.30 -5.62
C ASP A 401 37.95 6.37 -4.33
N ASP A 402 37.81 5.33 -3.51
CA ASP A 402 38.50 5.11 -2.26
C ASP A 402 39.08 3.70 -2.31
N GLN A 403 40.39 3.55 -2.48
CA GLN A 403 41.02 2.25 -2.63
C GLN A 403 41.98 1.98 -1.47
N ILE A 404 42.09 0.71 -1.09
CA ILE A 404 42.95 0.20 -0.02
C ILE A 404 43.95 -0.80 -0.60
N ASN A 405 45.22 -0.60 -0.23
CA ASN A 405 46.36 -1.31 -0.81
C ASN A 405 47.09 -2.19 0.20
N LYS A 406 47.12 -1.79 1.48
CA LYS A 406 47.92 -2.48 2.51
C LYS A 406 47.18 -2.50 3.84
N ILE A 407 47.26 -3.63 4.54
CA ILE A 407 46.76 -3.81 5.91
C ILE A 407 47.87 -4.34 6.82
N ILE A 408 47.98 -3.79 8.02
CA ILE A 408 48.90 -4.29 9.06
C ILE A 408 48.14 -4.42 10.38
N VAL A 409 48.31 -5.57 11.03
CA VAL A 409 47.76 -5.85 12.34
C VAL A 409 48.89 -5.92 13.36
N ARG A 410 48.75 -5.16 14.45
CA ARG A 410 49.72 -5.17 15.55
C ARG A 410 49.41 -6.27 16.57
N PRO A 411 50.39 -6.66 17.42
CA PRO A 411 50.18 -7.66 18.47
C PRO A 411 49.08 -7.31 19.49
N ASN A 412 48.77 -6.02 19.67
CA ASN A 412 47.68 -5.55 20.52
C ASN A 412 46.30 -5.58 19.82
N GLY A 413 46.23 -6.05 18.57
CA GLY A 413 45.02 -6.13 17.77
C GLY A 413 44.65 -4.86 17.01
N GLU A 414 45.45 -3.79 17.09
CA GLU A 414 45.21 -2.58 16.30
C GLU A 414 45.46 -2.82 14.82
N VAL A 415 44.56 -2.31 13.98
CA VAL A 415 44.57 -2.48 12.53
C VAL A 415 44.89 -1.16 11.85
N TYR A 416 45.87 -1.17 10.96
CA TYR A 416 46.23 -0.04 10.11
C TYR A 416 45.90 -0.39 8.67
N VAL A 417 45.33 0.55 7.92
CA VAL A 417 45.01 0.39 6.51
C VAL A 417 45.40 1.65 5.75
N GLY A 418 46.01 1.47 4.58
CA GLY A 418 46.51 2.55 3.74
C GLY A 418 46.08 2.39 2.28
N GLY A 419 45.90 3.52 1.60
CA GLY A 419 45.62 3.56 0.16
C GLY A 419 45.41 4.97 -0.38
N ILE A 420 44.35 5.16 -1.17
CA ILE A 420 43.98 6.42 -1.84
C ILE A 420 42.51 6.74 -1.57
N THR A 421 42.20 8.02 -1.37
CA THR A 421 40.85 8.53 -1.15
C THR A 421 40.54 9.66 -2.13
N ASN A 422 39.25 9.90 -2.40
CA ASN A 422 38.79 11.03 -3.21
C ASN A 422 39.35 11.07 -4.64
N ALA A 423 39.55 9.91 -5.27
CA ALA A 423 39.95 9.87 -6.68
C ALA A 423 38.70 9.92 -7.59
N ILE A 424 38.82 10.61 -8.72
CA ILE A 424 37.90 10.43 -9.85
C ILE A 424 38.78 10.14 -11.05
N ALA A 425 38.50 9.04 -11.74
CA ALA A 425 39.12 8.74 -13.03
C ALA A 425 39.15 10.01 -13.91
N ASP A 426 40.37 10.42 -14.29
CA ASP A 426 40.67 11.54 -15.19
C ASP A 426 40.33 12.97 -14.70
N SER A 427 39.79 13.16 -13.49
CA SER A 427 39.30 14.49 -13.05
C SER A 427 39.85 14.98 -11.71
N ILE A 428 40.00 14.11 -10.71
CA ILE A 428 40.48 14.51 -9.39
C ILE A 428 41.68 13.65 -9.02
N PRO A 429 42.87 14.25 -8.80
CA PRO A 429 43.99 13.50 -8.25
C PRO A 429 43.62 13.05 -6.83
N GLY A 430 43.55 11.74 -6.62
CA GLY A 430 43.28 11.21 -5.29
C GLY A 430 44.36 11.60 -4.28
N GLN A 431 44.06 11.35 -3.02
CA GLN A 431 44.91 11.72 -1.89
C GLN A 431 45.34 10.48 -1.12
N ALA A 432 46.60 10.46 -0.70
CA ALA A 432 47.13 9.38 0.12
C ALA A 432 46.31 9.29 1.43
N TRP A 433 45.88 8.09 1.78
CA TRP A 433 44.95 7.85 2.89
C TRP A 433 45.52 6.83 3.86
N LEU A 434 45.41 7.10 5.16
CA LEU A 434 45.75 6.17 6.24
C LEU A 434 44.66 6.23 7.31
N PHE A 435 44.14 5.08 7.70
CA PHE A 435 43.25 4.95 8.83
C PHE A 435 43.67 3.82 9.77
N LYS A 436 43.27 3.96 11.03
CA LYS A 436 43.58 3.03 12.12
C LYS A 436 42.27 2.66 12.81
N MET A 437 42.11 1.38 13.13
CA MET A 437 40.98 0.82 13.86
C MET A 437 41.49 0.01 15.06
N ASP A 438 40.66 -0.16 16.08
CA ASP A 438 40.92 -1.13 17.14
C ASP A 438 40.56 -2.57 16.70
N SER A 439 40.75 -3.54 17.59
CA SER A 439 40.48 -4.96 17.34
C SER A 439 39.00 -5.27 17.05
N ASP A 440 38.09 -4.37 17.39
CA ASP A 440 36.66 -4.51 17.15
C ASP A 440 36.23 -3.84 15.85
N GLY A 441 37.17 -3.21 15.13
CA GLY A 441 36.92 -2.48 13.88
C GLY A 441 36.42 -1.05 14.11
N LYS A 442 36.46 -0.53 15.34
CA LYS A 442 36.09 0.86 15.60
C LYS A 442 37.23 1.78 15.18
N ASN A 443 36.86 2.83 14.44
CA ASN A 443 37.80 3.83 13.94
C ASN A 443 38.47 4.61 15.11
N LEU A 444 39.81 4.56 15.15
CA LEU A 444 40.66 5.32 16.06
C LEU A 444 41.12 6.63 15.42
N TYR A 445 41.56 6.60 14.17
CA TYR A 445 41.73 7.80 13.35
C TYR A 445 41.62 7.52 11.86
N ASN A 446 41.36 8.58 11.11
CA ASN A 446 41.35 8.62 9.64
C ASN A 446 42.07 9.89 9.18
N ARG A 447 43.08 9.77 8.31
CA ARG A 447 43.98 10.86 7.91
C ARG A 447 44.26 10.86 6.42
N LYS A 448 44.09 12.03 5.82
CA LYS A 448 44.64 12.36 4.49
C LYS A 448 46.08 12.83 4.67
N LEU A 449 46.96 12.36 3.81
CA LEU A 449 48.40 12.60 3.87
C LEU A 449 48.84 13.46 2.69
N GLU A 450 50.04 14.02 2.77
CA GLU A 450 50.67 14.59 1.60
C GLU A 450 51.14 13.47 0.66
N GLY A 451 50.53 13.38 -0.51
CA GLY A 451 50.73 12.29 -1.45
C GLY A 451 49.45 12.01 -2.22
N ARG A 452 49.57 11.23 -3.29
CA ARG A 452 48.42 10.79 -4.08
C ARG A 452 47.94 9.42 -3.62
N GLU A 453 48.84 8.49 -3.37
CA GLU A 453 48.49 7.10 -3.08
C GLU A 453 49.50 6.46 -2.13
N VAL A 454 49.04 5.86 -1.04
CA VAL A 454 49.87 4.98 -0.21
C VAL A 454 49.97 3.63 -0.91
N LYS A 455 51.17 3.22 -1.32
CA LYS A 455 51.42 1.89 -1.89
C LYS A 455 51.69 0.86 -0.81
N SER A 456 52.51 1.22 0.18
CA SER A 456 52.78 0.41 1.36
C SER A 456 53.16 1.30 2.55
N PHE A 457 53.22 0.69 3.73
CA PHE A 457 53.65 1.32 4.96
C PHE A 457 54.07 0.25 5.96
N ASP A 458 54.80 0.66 6.99
CA ASP A 458 55.12 -0.19 8.13
C ASP A 458 55.07 0.60 9.45
N VAL A 459 54.87 -0.09 10.58
CA VAL A 459 54.59 0.49 11.89
C VAL A 459 55.69 0.15 12.88
N TYR A 460 56.39 1.19 13.36
CA TYR A 460 57.39 1.07 14.40
C TYR A 460 56.78 0.60 15.73
N THR A 461 57.61 0.03 16.60
CA THR A 461 57.22 -0.41 17.95
C THR A 461 56.61 0.72 18.79
N ASP A 462 57.07 1.95 18.57
CA ASP A 462 56.61 3.19 19.21
C ASP A 462 55.38 3.85 18.53
N GLU A 463 54.68 3.11 17.68
CA GLU A 463 53.47 3.49 16.96
C GLU A 463 53.63 4.59 15.90
N LYS A 464 54.87 5.01 15.59
CA LYS A 464 55.11 5.84 14.41
C LYS A 464 54.95 4.98 13.16
N VAL A 465 54.54 5.58 12.06
CA VAL A 465 54.32 4.86 10.79
C VAL A 465 55.23 5.46 9.72
N ILE A 466 55.97 4.62 9.01
CA ILE A 466 56.67 4.99 7.77
C ILE A 466 55.79 4.59 6.60
N ILE A 467 55.56 5.51 5.67
CA ILE A 467 54.57 5.35 4.60
C ILE A 467 55.24 5.72 3.28
N CYS A 468 55.02 4.88 2.27
CA CYS A 468 55.57 5.09 0.94
C CYS A 468 54.49 5.05 -0.14
N GLY A 469 54.81 5.64 -1.29
CA GLY A 469 53.96 5.61 -2.47
C GLY A 469 54.34 6.67 -3.47
N ASN A 470 53.33 7.28 -4.10
CA ASN A 470 53.52 8.34 -5.08
C ASN A 470 52.75 9.62 -4.78
N LYS A 471 53.26 10.71 -5.35
CA LYS A 471 52.65 12.03 -5.36
C LYS A 471 52.66 12.53 -6.79
N TYR A 472 51.52 13.05 -7.25
CA TYR A 472 51.47 13.74 -8.52
C TYR A 472 52.13 15.12 -8.41
N ASN A 473 53.14 15.36 -9.23
CA ASN A 473 53.74 16.69 -9.35
C ASN A 473 53.06 17.46 -10.48
N THR A 474 52.41 18.57 -10.14
CA THR A 474 51.67 19.39 -11.10
C THR A 474 52.58 20.22 -12.00
N GLU A 475 53.84 20.44 -11.61
CA GLU A 475 54.78 21.27 -12.37
C GLU A 475 55.34 20.54 -13.61
N ASP A 476 55.64 19.24 -13.49
CA ASP A 476 56.19 18.42 -14.57
C ASP A 476 55.25 17.30 -15.03
N SER A 477 54.07 17.17 -14.43
CA SER A 477 53.08 16.11 -14.71
C SER A 477 53.62 14.69 -14.52
N VAL A 478 54.64 14.51 -13.67
CA VAL A 478 55.26 13.22 -13.39
C VAL A 478 54.88 12.72 -12.00
N MET A 479 54.61 11.41 -11.87
CA MET A 479 54.51 10.77 -10.56
C MET A 479 55.89 10.77 -9.89
N LYS A 480 55.97 11.36 -8.70
CA LYS A 480 57.17 11.36 -7.88
C LYS A 480 56.98 10.42 -6.70
N PRO A 481 58.01 9.69 -6.28
CA PRO A 481 57.92 8.89 -5.08
C PRO A 481 57.80 9.81 -3.87
N PHE A 482 57.07 9.37 -2.85
CA PHE A 482 57.10 10.02 -1.54
C PHE A 482 57.35 9.01 -0.44
N LEU A 483 58.03 9.50 0.60
CA LEU A 483 58.26 8.79 1.83
C LEU A 483 57.98 9.75 2.97
N ILE A 484 57.08 9.37 3.87
CA ILE A 484 56.63 10.20 5.00
C ILE A 484 56.60 9.37 6.28
N ARG A 485 57.04 9.99 7.38
CA ARG A 485 56.84 9.44 8.73
C ARG A 485 55.77 10.24 9.45
N VAL A 486 54.85 9.54 10.09
CA VAL A 486 53.79 10.12 10.92
C VAL A 486 53.87 9.59 12.35
N ASN A 487 53.33 10.35 13.30
CA ASN A 487 53.18 9.88 14.68
C ASN A 487 51.96 8.96 14.83
N LYS A 488 51.76 8.43 16.05
CA LYS A 488 50.64 7.55 16.40
C LYS A 488 49.22 8.08 16.14
N ASN A 489 49.08 9.40 15.94
CA ASN A 489 47.81 10.06 15.62
C ASN A 489 47.70 10.44 14.13
N GLY A 490 48.65 9.96 13.32
CA GLY A 490 48.79 10.24 11.89
C GLY A 490 49.19 11.69 11.57
N LYS A 491 49.76 12.43 12.52
CA LYS A 491 50.34 13.75 12.24
C LYS A 491 51.74 13.58 11.64
N LYS A 492 51.99 14.26 10.52
CA LYS A 492 53.31 14.29 9.87
C LYS A 492 54.42 14.71 10.83
N LEU A 493 55.50 13.93 10.84
CA LEU A 493 56.77 14.24 11.49
C LEU A 493 57.76 14.78 10.47
N TRP A 494 57.97 14.05 9.36
CA TRP A 494 58.84 14.47 8.26
C TRP A 494 58.41 13.82 6.95
N SER A 495 58.86 14.38 5.83
CA SER A 495 58.79 13.74 4.50
C SER A 495 60.10 13.91 3.73
N ARG A 496 60.26 13.14 2.65
CA ARG A 496 61.38 13.24 1.71
C ARG A 496 60.92 13.60 0.31
N LYS A 497 61.77 14.36 -0.38
CA LYS A 497 61.59 14.74 -1.78
C LYS A 497 62.64 14.02 -2.61
N TYR A 498 62.23 13.52 -3.76
CA TYR A 498 63.08 12.81 -4.70
C TYR A 498 62.99 13.48 -6.07
N THR A 499 64.09 13.47 -6.81
CA THR A 499 64.18 14.08 -8.15
C THR A 499 63.70 13.12 -9.23
N GLN A 500 64.03 11.84 -9.09
CA GLN A 500 63.59 10.78 -10.00
C GLN A 500 62.09 10.54 -9.89
N GLY A 501 61.46 10.24 -11.03
CA GLY A 501 60.05 9.83 -11.08
C GLY A 501 59.81 8.38 -10.61
N GLY A 502 58.55 7.99 -10.64
CA GLY A 502 58.06 6.65 -10.30
C GLY A 502 57.49 6.55 -8.89
N ASP A 503 57.19 5.31 -8.48
CA ASP A 503 56.61 4.98 -7.18
C ASP A 503 57.69 4.42 -6.26
N ILE A 504 57.53 4.59 -4.94
CA ILE A 504 58.09 3.63 -3.98
C ILE A 504 57.01 2.58 -3.74
N TYR A 505 57.32 1.32 -4.01
CA TYR A 505 56.36 0.23 -3.97
C TYR A 505 56.19 -0.33 -2.57
N ASP A 506 57.30 -0.51 -1.84
CA ASP A 506 57.26 -1.16 -0.54
C ASP A 506 58.32 -0.63 0.44
N VAL A 507 58.02 -0.75 1.74
CA VAL A 507 58.89 -0.37 2.85
C VAL A 507 58.70 -1.35 4.01
N SER A 508 59.80 -1.82 4.59
CA SER A 508 59.77 -2.70 5.76
C SER A 508 60.82 -2.30 6.80
N ILE A 509 60.46 -2.36 8.07
CA ILE A 509 61.30 -1.96 9.20
C ILE A 509 62.03 -3.18 9.74
N GLY A 510 63.36 -3.18 9.63
CA GLY A 510 64.21 -4.19 10.24
C GLY A 510 64.73 -3.76 11.62
N ASN A 511 65.85 -4.38 12.00
CA ASN A 511 66.50 -4.12 13.28
C ASN A 511 66.94 -2.64 13.42
N ASN A 512 67.06 -2.19 14.67
CA ASN A 512 67.51 -0.83 15.02
C ASN A 512 66.71 0.30 14.34
N ASN A 513 65.43 0.07 14.03
CA ASN A 513 64.53 1.03 13.37
C ASN A 513 65.00 1.47 11.96
N ILE A 514 65.84 0.67 11.29
CA ILE A 514 66.23 0.90 9.90
C ILE A 514 65.07 0.48 9.00
N ALA A 515 64.65 1.36 8.09
CA ALA A 515 63.64 1.04 7.09
C ALA A 515 64.32 0.76 5.74
N TYR A 516 63.98 -0.38 5.14
CA TYR A 516 64.43 -0.82 3.83
C TYR A 516 63.34 -0.55 2.80
N VAL A 517 63.71 -0.06 1.62
CA VAL A 517 62.77 0.51 0.65
C VAL A 517 63.01 -0.06 -0.74
N ALA A 518 61.93 -0.54 -1.38
CA ALA A 518 61.93 -1.03 -2.76
C ALA A 518 61.29 0.00 -3.71
N LYS A 519 62.06 0.48 -4.69
CA LYS A 519 61.64 1.49 -5.67
C LYS A 519 62.09 1.11 -7.09
N GLY A 520 61.70 -0.08 -7.52
CA GLY A 520 61.99 -0.61 -8.85
C GLY A 520 63.44 -1.00 -9.00
N SER A 521 64.20 -0.33 -9.86
CA SER A 521 65.64 -0.61 -10.00
C SER A 521 66.49 -0.04 -8.86
N TRP A 522 65.92 0.83 -8.00
CA TRP A 522 66.60 1.45 -6.87
C TRP A 522 66.06 0.87 -5.55
N TYR A 523 66.97 0.43 -4.68
CA TYR A 523 66.63 -0.06 -3.36
C TYR A 523 67.62 0.48 -2.33
N PHE A 524 67.14 0.80 -1.14
CA PHE A 524 67.92 1.55 -0.18
C PHE A 524 67.47 1.35 1.25
N ALA A 525 68.32 1.74 2.20
CA ALA A 525 68.01 1.78 3.62
C ALA A 525 68.10 3.20 4.16
N ILE A 526 67.19 3.55 5.06
CA ILE A 526 67.19 4.81 5.79
C ILE A 526 67.12 4.57 7.30
N ASP A 527 67.67 5.52 8.06
CA ASP A 527 67.40 5.60 9.49
C ASP A 527 66.01 6.17 9.77
N GLU A 528 65.64 6.16 11.05
CA GLU A 528 64.32 6.60 11.50
C GLU A 528 64.03 8.09 11.25
N PHE A 529 65.08 8.90 11.06
CA PHE A 529 64.95 10.32 10.75
C PHE A 529 64.78 10.55 9.24
N GLY A 530 64.96 9.50 8.42
CA GLY A 530 64.87 9.49 6.96
C GLY A 530 66.19 9.79 6.27
N TYR A 531 67.34 9.67 6.95
CA TYR A 531 68.65 9.81 6.32
C TYR A 531 69.11 8.48 5.73
N LEU A 532 69.72 8.56 4.55
CA LEU A 532 70.23 7.40 3.85
C LEU A 532 71.34 6.72 4.65
N LYS A 533 71.21 5.41 4.87
CA LYS A 533 72.27 4.55 5.39
C LYS A 533 73.13 4.02 4.24
N TRP A 534 72.45 3.51 3.22
CA TRP A 534 73.03 3.05 1.97
C TRP A 534 71.96 3.01 0.89
N ASP A 535 72.38 3.04 -0.36
CA ASP A 535 71.53 2.77 -1.51
C ASP A 535 72.26 1.98 -2.59
N LYS A 536 71.49 1.29 -3.43
CA LYS A 536 71.96 0.42 -4.50
C LYS A 536 71.01 0.50 -5.69
N THR A 537 71.55 0.29 -6.87
CA THR A 537 70.79 0.19 -8.13
C THR A 537 71.11 -1.14 -8.79
N VAL A 538 70.12 -1.77 -9.41
CA VAL A 538 70.35 -2.90 -10.32
C VAL A 538 70.61 -2.38 -11.74
N ASP A 539 71.72 -2.84 -12.33
CA ASP A 539 72.13 -2.51 -13.70
C ASP A 539 71.41 -3.36 -14.75
N ASP A 540 70.08 -3.44 -14.65
CA ASP A 540 69.21 -4.13 -15.61
C ASP A 540 67.85 -3.43 -15.61
N SER A 541 67.52 -2.76 -16.72
CA SER A 541 66.28 -1.99 -16.85
C SER A 541 65.01 -2.84 -16.88
N THR A 542 65.14 -4.17 -16.99
CA THR A 542 64.01 -5.09 -16.95
C THR A 542 63.62 -5.50 -15.52
N ILE A 543 64.47 -5.17 -14.54
CA ILE A 543 64.23 -5.49 -13.13
C ILE A 543 63.41 -4.38 -12.47
N ASN A 544 62.32 -4.78 -11.81
CA ASN A 544 61.45 -3.92 -11.04
C ASN A 544 61.19 -4.54 -9.66
N LEU A 545 61.94 -4.11 -8.64
CA LEU A 545 61.75 -4.54 -7.25
C LEU A 545 60.55 -3.79 -6.65
N THR A 546 59.51 -4.54 -6.29
CA THR A 546 58.23 -4.02 -5.82
C THR A 546 57.88 -4.44 -4.40
N ALA A 547 58.67 -5.31 -3.78
CA ALA A 547 58.46 -5.80 -2.42
C ALA A 547 59.77 -5.85 -1.64
N VAL A 548 59.69 -5.67 -0.32
CA VAL A 548 60.81 -5.83 0.61
C VAL A 548 60.35 -6.48 1.89
N ASP A 549 61.10 -7.48 2.36
CA ASP A 549 60.85 -8.11 3.65
C ASP A 549 62.16 -8.51 4.35
N ILE A 550 62.12 -8.73 5.66
CA ILE A 550 63.29 -9.15 6.45
C ILE A 550 63.05 -10.57 6.99
N ALA A 551 63.88 -11.51 6.53
CA ALA A 551 63.86 -12.87 7.05
C ALA A 551 64.31 -12.92 8.52
N ASN A 552 63.86 -13.95 9.26
CA ASN A 552 64.21 -14.16 10.68
C ASN A 552 65.73 -14.20 10.97
N ASN A 553 66.55 -14.50 9.96
CA ASN A 553 68.01 -14.51 10.07
C ASN A 553 68.66 -13.14 9.78
N GLY A 554 67.88 -12.07 9.66
CA GLY A 554 68.32 -10.71 9.35
C GLY A 554 68.65 -10.44 7.88
N THR A 555 68.35 -11.36 6.97
CA THR A 555 68.54 -11.13 5.53
C THR A 555 67.39 -10.27 5.00
N VAL A 556 67.72 -9.12 4.41
CA VAL A 556 66.76 -8.24 3.75
C VAL A 556 66.57 -8.74 2.33
N VAL A 557 65.34 -9.05 1.95
CA VAL A 557 64.99 -9.59 0.64
C VAL A 557 64.19 -8.55 -0.12
N PHE A 558 64.68 -8.16 -1.29
CA PHE A 558 63.96 -7.33 -2.25
C PHE A 558 63.48 -8.23 -3.38
N ALA A 559 62.18 -8.19 -3.69
CA ALA A 559 61.57 -9.05 -4.70
C ALA A 559 60.71 -8.25 -5.68
N GLY A 560 60.48 -8.83 -6.86
CA GLY A 560 59.65 -8.25 -7.90
C GLY A 560 59.78 -9.04 -9.19
N LEU A 561 59.85 -8.33 -10.31
CA LEU A 561 59.91 -8.95 -11.64
C LEU A 561 61.23 -8.63 -12.35
N LYS A 562 61.68 -9.57 -13.18
CA LYS A 562 62.65 -9.38 -14.24
C LYS A 562 61.97 -9.70 -15.57
N GLY A 563 61.55 -8.67 -16.30
CA GLY A 563 60.64 -8.84 -17.43
C GLY A 563 59.30 -9.44 -16.96
N SER A 564 59.01 -10.69 -17.33
CA SER A 564 57.82 -11.43 -16.89
C SER A 564 58.12 -12.51 -15.84
N GLU A 565 59.38 -12.69 -15.46
CA GLU A 565 59.82 -13.72 -14.51
C GLU A 565 59.90 -13.15 -13.10
N GLY A 566 59.66 -13.99 -12.08
CA GLY A 566 59.88 -13.59 -10.70
C GLY A 566 61.37 -13.35 -10.44
N TYR A 567 61.73 -12.36 -9.64
CA TYR A 567 63.12 -12.07 -9.32
C TYR A 567 63.27 -11.61 -7.87
N ALA A 568 64.35 -12.01 -7.21
CA ALA A 568 64.65 -11.60 -5.85
C ALA A 568 66.15 -11.44 -5.59
N ILE A 569 66.48 -10.51 -4.68
CA ILE A 569 67.83 -10.23 -4.17
C ILE A 569 67.79 -10.33 -2.65
N GLY A 570 68.68 -11.12 -2.06
CA GLY A 570 68.92 -11.12 -0.62
C GLY A 570 70.19 -10.37 -0.27
N CYS A 571 70.11 -9.47 0.71
CA CYS A 571 71.20 -8.65 1.22
C CYS A 571 71.36 -8.82 2.74
N ASP A 572 72.54 -8.47 3.26
CA ASP A 572 72.67 -8.17 4.70
C ASP A 572 72.11 -6.78 5.05
N GLU A 573 72.12 -6.42 6.33
CA GLU A 573 71.59 -5.15 6.85
C GLU A 573 72.34 -3.91 6.30
N ASP A 574 73.58 -4.09 5.83
CA ASP A 574 74.45 -3.06 5.24
C ASP A 574 74.29 -2.96 3.71
N GLY A 575 73.41 -3.77 3.12
CA GLY A 575 73.10 -3.76 1.68
C GLY A 575 74.12 -4.52 0.83
N ASN A 576 74.94 -5.39 1.42
CA ASN A 576 75.80 -6.30 0.66
C ASN A 576 74.98 -7.50 0.18
N LYS A 577 74.98 -7.70 -1.14
CA LYS A 577 74.25 -8.80 -1.78
C LYS A 577 74.82 -10.15 -1.34
N LYS A 578 73.97 -10.99 -0.73
CA LYS A 578 74.26 -12.39 -0.38
C LYS A 578 73.93 -13.33 -1.53
N TRP A 579 72.80 -13.08 -2.22
CA TRP A 579 72.33 -13.88 -3.34
C TRP A 579 71.38 -13.08 -4.23
N GLU A 580 71.18 -13.54 -5.46
CA GLU A 580 70.10 -13.12 -6.35
C GLU A 580 69.58 -14.34 -7.11
N THR A 581 68.30 -14.35 -7.46
CA THR A 581 67.68 -15.46 -8.19
C THR A 581 66.56 -14.98 -9.11
N THR A 582 66.39 -15.67 -10.23
CA THR A 582 65.26 -15.51 -11.15
C THR A 582 64.44 -16.80 -11.13
N PHE A 583 63.14 -16.69 -10.91
CA PHE A 583 62.18 -17.78 -10.91
C PHE A 583 61.54 -17.88 -12.29
N ASP A 584 61.99 -18.83 -13.11
CA ASP A 584 61.30 -19.20 -14.35
C ASP A 584 59.95 -19.84 -14.00
N SER A 585 58.92 -19.52 -14.78
CA SER A 585 57.61 -20.18 -14.85
C SER A 585 57.64 -21.72 -14.76
N LYS A 586 58.74 -22.37 -15.15
CA LYS A 586 58.93 -23.84 -15.06
C LYS A 586 59.44 -24.35 -13.70
N ASN A 587 60.06 -23.51 -12.88
CA ASN A 587 60.72 -23.90 -11.62
C ASN A 587 59.91 -23.57 -10.35
N LEU A 588 58.70 -23.02 -10.48
CA LEU A 588 57.83 -22.69 -9.34
C LEU A 588 57.06 -23.91 -8.77
N LEU A 589 57.13 -25.07 -9.44
CA LEU A 589 56.42 -26.31 -9.07
C LEU A 589 57.32 -27.43 -8.54
N THR A 590 58.60 -27.15 -8.29
CA THR A 590 59.60 -28.08 -7.74
C THR A 590 60.26 -27.47 -6.52
#